data_AF-A0A537EHX3-F1
#
_entry.id   AF-A0A537EHX3-F1
#
_cell.length_a   1.000
_cell.length_b   1.000
_cell.length_c   1.000
_cell.angle_alpha   90.00
_cell.angle_beta   90.00
_cell.angle_gamma   90.00
#
_symmetry.space_group_name_H-M   'P 1'
#
loop_
_entity.id
_entity.type
_entity.pdbx_description
1 polymer ?
#
loop_
_entity_poly.entity_id
_entity_poly.type
_entity_poly.pdbx_seq_one_letter_code
_entity_poly.pdbx_strand_id
1 'polypeptide(L)'
;MLEKPVTGLVPEKRLALIHRVIVPDKEYPKEYALLVTDSRSIFIRLEKTRSSYWLRGEMKFGTALVTDVIPKTLEDYESISLESLTADNTNLTVHHEDVTSLALKKEEPQFRAREFFVRLTMRRQGHRFQVYHFEMNCLQSSNSETGIKFYMVPLGVYFKPRRQTQTRETILQEYATVALEIFQKVLPARIISR
;
A
#
# COMPACT_ATOMS: atom_id res chain seq x y z
N MET A 1 44.34 19.85 17.05
CA MET A 1 43.57 19.05 16.08
C MET A 1 42.11 19.18 16.47
N LEU A 2 41.30 19.81 15.62
CA LEU A 2 39.88 20.06 15.90
C LEU A 2 39.11 18.75 15.66
N GLU A 3 38.53 18.18 16.71
CA GLU A 3 37.59 17.06 16.58
C GLU A 3 36.36 17.54 15.79
N LYS A 4 36.11 16.91 14.64
CA LYS A 4 34.85 17.09 13.91
C LYS A 4 33.73 16.52 14.78
N PRO A 5 32.60 17.24 14.95
CA PRO A 5 31.45 16.66 15.62
C PRO A 5 30.93 15.51 14.76
N VAL A 6 30.92 14.30 15.34
CA VAL A 6 30.13 13.19 14.83
C VAL A 6 28.68 13.64 14.93
N THR A 7 28.09 14.04 13.81
CA THR A 7 26.64 14.22 13.70
C THR A 7 26.02 12.88 14.03
N GLY A 8 25.56 12.72 15.27
CA GLY A 8 24.74 11.60 15.67
C GLY A 8 23.51 11.62 14.78
N LEU A 9 23.46 10.71 13.80
CA LEU A 9 22.28 10.49 12.99
C LEU A 9 21.17 10.09 13.97
N VAL A 10 20.22 11.00 14.18
CA VAL A 10 19.01 10.68 14.93
C VAL A 10 18.40 9.46 14.23
N PRO A 11 18.21 8.34 14.96
CA PRO A 11 17.69 7.13 14.35
C PRO A 11 16.31 7.42 13.79
N GLU A 12 16.14 7.05 12.53
CA GLU A 12 14.93 7.31 11.78
C GLU A 12 13.70 6.69 12.45
N LYS A 13 12.62 7.46 12.57
CA LYS A 13 11.46 7.05 13.37
C LYS A 13 10.47 6.29 12.51
N ARG A 14 10.14 5.05 12.91
CA ARG A 14 9.00 4.30 12.34
C ARG A 14 7.70 4.90 12.86
N LEU A 15 6.78 5.27 11.96
CA LEU A 15 5.56 6.01 12.31
C LEU A 15 4.28 5.19 12.14
N ALA A 16 4.19 4.40 11.06
CA ALA A 16 3.01 3.62 10.77
C ALA A 16 3.32 2.37 9.95
N LEU A 17 2.47 1.36 10.11
CA LEU A 17 2.49 0.16 9.30
C LEU A 17 1.12 -0.05 8.65
N ILE A 18 1.13 -0.15 7.33
CA ILE A 18 -0.03 -0.58 6.55
C ILE A 18 0.20 -2.03 6.16
N HIS A 19 -0.59 -2.90 6.77
CA HIS A 19 -0.38 -4.35 6.74
C HIS A 19 -0.42 -4.99 5.35
N ARG A 20 -1.15 -4.39 4.41
CA ARG A 20 -1.28 -4.95 3.07
C ARG A 20 -1.61 -3.89 2.02
N VAL A 21 -0.75 -3.85 1.02
CA VAL A 21 -0.80 -2.97 -0.14
C VAL A 21 -0.63 -3.82 -1.39
N ILE A 22 -1.44 -3.57 -2.41
CA ILE A 22 -1.32 -4.24 -3.72
C ILE A 22 -0.82 -3.24 -4.75
N VAL A 23 0.31 -3.57 -5.39
CA VAL A 23 0.89 -2.80 -6.49
C VAL A 23 0.62 -3.56 -7.80
N PRO A 24 -0.11 -2.98 -8.76
CA PRO A 24 -0.29 -3.59 -10.08
C PRO A 24 1.03 -3.81 -10.80
N ASP A 25 1.14 -4.93 -11.51
CA ASP A 25 2.30 -5.28 -12.32
C ASP A 25 1.84 -5.97 -13.60
N LYS A 26 2.68 -5.95 -14.64
CA LYS A 26 2.36 -6.53 -15.95
C LYS A 26 2.18 -8.04 -15.88
N GLU A 27 2.98 -8.72 -15.05
CA GLU A 27 2.96 -10.17 -14.95
C GLU A 27 2.02 -10.67 -13.86
N TYR A 28 2.17 -10.14 -12.64
CA TYR A 28 1.36 -10.49 -11.47
C TYR A 28 1.34 -9.38 -10.41
N PRO A 29 0.15 -8.94 -9.91
CA PRO A 29 0.09 -7.92 -8.86
C PRO A 29 0.92 -8.30 -7.64
N LYS A 30 1.72 -7.35 -7.16
CA LYS A 30 2.69 -7.56 -6.10
C LYS A 30 2.09 -7.13 -4.77
N GLU A 31 2.22 -7.95 -3.73
CA GLU A 31 1.74 -7.63 -2.38
C GLU A 31 2.88 -7.16 -1.49
N TYR A 32 2.61 -6.12 -0.72
CA TYR A 32 3.56 -5.48 0.18
C TYR A 32 2.90 -5.19 1.53
N ALA A 33 3.68 -5.19 2.61
CA ALA A 33 3.40 -4.34 3.76
C ALA A 33 4.07 -2.99 3.50
N LEU A 34 3.47 -1.89 3.94
CA LEU A 34 4.04 -0.56 3.76
C LEU A 34 4.40 0.02 5.13
N LEU A 35 5.70 0.10 5.39
CA LEU A 35 6.27 0.77 6.55
C LEU A 35 6.52 2.23 6.19
N VAL A 36 5.90 3.14 6.94
CA VAL A 36 6.08 4.59 6.79
C VAL A 36 6.90 5.10 7.96
N THR A 37 8.01 5.75 7.65
CA THR A 37 8.88 6.44 8.62
C THR A 37 8.69 7.95 8.51
N ASP A 38 9.49 8.74 9.21
CA ASP A 38 9.56 10.19 9.00
C ASP A 38 10.24 10.58 7.69
N SER A 39 11.15 9.75 7.14
CA SER A 39 11.94 10.11 5.94
C SER A 39 11.64 9.31 4.67
N ARG A 40 11.06 8.11 4.77
CA ARG A 40 10.78 7.23 3.63
C ARG A 40 9.58 6.31 3.84
N SER A 41 9.11 5.79 2.72
CA SER A 41 8.07 4.78 2.62
C SER A 41 8.68 3.51 2.04
N ILE A 42 8.64 2.42 2.80
CA ILE A 42 9.24 1.14 2.44
C ILE A 42 8.13 0.11 2.21
N PHE A 43 7.95 -0.30 0.96
CA PHE A 43 7.09 -1.39 0.56
C PHE A 43 7.86 -2.70 0.71
N ILE A 44 7.60 -3.39 1.82
CA ILE A 44 8.23 -4.65 2.20
C ILE A 44 7.51 -5.80 1.53
N ARG A 45 8.22 -6.57 0.71
CA ARG A 45 7.61 -7.62 -0.11
C ARG A 45 7.03 -8.72 0.76
N LEU A 46 5.77 -9.09 0.50
CA LEU A 46 5.14 -10.23 1.14
C LEU A 46 5.32 -11.46 0.24
N GLU A 47 6.17 -12.40 0.66
CA GLU A 47 6.31 -13.68 -0.03
C GLU A 47 5.06 -14.53 0.19
N LYS A 48 4.46 -14.98 -0.93
CA LYS A 48 3.34 -15.93 -0.99
C LYS A 48 2.04 -15.52 -0.27
N THR A 49 1.09 -15.00 -1.04
CA THR A 49 -0.33 -15.06 -0.63
C THR A 49 -1.30 -15.75 -1.57
N ARG A 50 -0.86 -16.29 -2.74
CA ARG A 50 -1.43 -17.46 -3.48
C ARG A 50 -1.06 -17.40 -4.97
N SER A 51 -0.95 -18.58 -5.59
CA SER A 51 -0.61 -18.78 -7.01
C SER A 51 -1.82 -18.95 -7.94
N SER A 52 -3.05 -18.81 -7.45
CA SER A 52 -4.23 -19.16 -8.25
C SER A 52 -4.70 -18.03 -9.18
N TYR A 53 -4.86 -18.37 -10.46
CA TYR A 53 -5.28 -17.48 -11.57
C TYR A 53 -6.59 -16.71 -11.30
N TRP A 54 -7.49 -17.25 -10.47
CA TRP A 54 -8.77 -16.63 -10.11
C TRP A 54 -8.60 -15.37 -9.24
N LEU A 55 -7.57 -15.33 -8.39
CA LEU A 55 -7.24 -14.17 -7.56
C LEU A 55 -6.61 -13.03 -8.37
N ARG A 56 -6.12 -13.26 -9.61
CA ARG A 56 -5.57 -12.20 -10.48
C ARG A 56 -6.60 -11.10 -10.78
N GLY A 57 -7.86 -11.48 -10.99
CA GLY A 57 -8.94 -10.53 -11.28
C GLY A 57 -9.36 -9.72 -10.05
N GLU A 58 -9.36 -10.34 -8.87
CA GLU A 58 -9.72 -9.66 -7.61
C GLU A 58 -8.57 -8.80 -7.07
N MET A 59 -7.31 -9.25 -7.20
CA MET A 59 -6.13 -8.50 -6.72
C MET A 59 -5.92 -7.21 -7.51
N LYS A 60 -6.25 -7.22 -8.80
CA LYS A 60 -6.07 -6.09 -9.72
C LYS A 60 -6.78 -4.80 -9.27
N PHE A 61 -7.85 -4.93 -8.49
CA PHE A 61 -8.65 -3.82 -7.97
C PHE A 61 -8.56 -3.68 -6.45
N GLY A 62 -7.59 -4.34 -5.79
CA GLY A 62 -7.51 -4.32 -4.33
C GLY A 62 -8.64 -5.10 -3.63
N THR A 63 -9.37 -5.95 -4.36
CA THR A 63 -10.55 -6.67 -3.83
C THR A 63 -10.29 -8.14 -3.52
N ALA A 64 -9.06 -8.63 -3.70
CA ALA A 64 -8.66 -9.97 -3.27
C ALA A 64 -8.62 -9.99 -1.75
N LEU A 65 -9.79 -10.23 -1.19
CA LEU A 65 -10.03 -10.10 0.22
C LEU A 65 -9.73 -11.42 0.88
N VAL A 66 -9.19 -11.29 2.09
CA VAL A 66 -9.20 -12.30 3.13
C VAL A 66 -8.11 -13.36 3.00
N THR A 67 -6.89 -12.91 3.23
CA THR A 67 -5.87 -13.77 3.79
C THR A 67 -6.06 -13.74 5.31
N ASP A 68 -6.26 -14.91 5.92
CA ASP A 68 -6.27 -15.08 7.38
C ASP A 68 -4.83 -15.09 7.92
N VAL A 69 -4.03 -14.13 7.43
CA VAL A 69 -2.65 -13.92 7.87
C VAL A 69 -2.71 -13.10 9.14
N ILE A 70 -1.94 -13.52 10.14
CA ILE A 70 -1.77 -12.77 11.37
C ILE A 70 -1.11 -11.43 11.01
N PRO A 71 -1.76 -10.28 11.29
CA PRO A 71 -1.20 -8.97 11.00
C PRO A 71 0.10 -8.80 11.77
N LYS A 72 1.17 -8.42 11.07
CA LYS A 72 2.40 -7.97 11.72
C LYS A 72 2.20 -6.59 12.32
N THR A 73 2.82 -6.30 13.45
CA THR A 73 2.79 -4.98 14.08
C THR A 73 4.05 -4.18 13.79
N LEU A 74 4.13 -2.93 14.26
CA LEU A 74 5.35 -2.13 14.12
C LEU A 74 6.52 -2.77 14.89
N GLU A 75 6.23 -3.35 16.06
CA GLU A 75 7.17 -4.06 16.93
C GLU A 75 7.81 -5.25 16.22
N ASP A 76 7.05 -5.96 15.38
CA ASP A 76 7.60 -7.06 14.56
C ASP A 76 8.67 -6.58 13.57
N TYR A 77 8.62 -5.30 13.16
CA TYR A 77 9.63 -4.68 12.32
C TYR A 77 10.69 -3.91 13.12
N GLU A 78 10.58 -3.83 14.45
CA GLU A 78 11.54 -3.08 15.25
C GLU A 78 12.94 -3.69 15.21
N SER A 79 12.98 -5.02 15.26
CA SER A 79 14.20 -5.83 15.22
C SER A 79 14.89 -5.87 13.85
N ILE A 80 14.23 -5.40 12.78
CA ILE A 80 14.77 -5.43 11.41
C ILE A 80 15.33 -4.06 11.06
N SER A 81 16.63 -3.97 10.77
CA SER A 81 17.26 -2.69 10.43
C SER A 81 16.69 -2.10 9.12
N LEU A 82 16.56 -0.76 9.07
CA LEU A 82 16.05 -0.07 7.88
C LEU A 82 17.01 -0.21 6.70
N GLU A 83 18.31 -0.31 6.98
CA GLU A 83 19.36 -0.57 5.98
C GLU A 83 19.14 -1.93 5.33
N SER A 84 18.81 -2.96 6.11
CA SER A 84 18.51 -4.29 5.56
C SER A 84 17.24 -4.27 4.70
N LEU A 85 16.21 -3.54 5.12
CA LEU A 85 14.96 -3.44 4.35
C LEU A 85 15.16 -2.68 3.03
N THR A 86 16.02 -1.66 3.02
CA THR A 86 16.28 -0.83 1.84
C THR A 86 17.30 -1.45 0.89
N ALA A 87 18.23 -2.27 1.39
CA ALA A 87 19.18 -3.02 0.56
C ALA A 87 18.54 -4.23 -0.15
N ASP A 88 17.37 -4.68 0.29
CA ASP A 88 16.63 -5.76 -0.36
C ASP A 88 15.95 -5.26 -1.65
N ASN A 89 16.48 -5.72 -2.79
CA ASN A 89 16.00 -5.36 -4.12
C ASN A 89 14.56 -5.82 -4.43
N THR A 90 13.95 -6.67 -3.59
CA THR A 90 12.55 -7.06 -3.74
C THR A 90 11.59 -6.03 -3.15
N ASN A 91 12.08 -5.21 -2.22
CA ASN A 91 11.35 -4.11 -1.60
C ASN A 91 11.38 -2.88 -2.50
N LEU A 92 10.34 -2.05 -2.41
CA LEU A 92 10.33 -0.74 -3.04
C LEU A 92 10.55 0.30 -1.96
N THR A 93 11.57 1.13 -2.11
CA THR A 93 11.83 2.23 -1.18
C THR A 93 11.61 3.55 -1.90
N VAL A 94 10.86 4.43 -1.26
CA VAL A 94 10.59 5.78 -1.75
C VAL A 94 10.97 6.77 -0.66
N HIS A 95 11.96 7.61 -0.92
CA HIS A 95 12.29 8.72 -0.01
C HIS A 95 11.23 9.82 -0.13
N HIS A 96 10.84 10.42 0.99
CA HIS A 96 9.79 11.44 1.01
C HIS A 96 10.19 12.72 0.28
N GLU A 97 11.49 13.00 0.21
CA GLU A 97 12.03 14.12 -0.58
C GLU A 97 11.88 13.91 -2.10
N ASP A 98 11.81 12.67 -2.56
CA ASP A 98 11.65 12.33 -3.98
C ASP A 98 10.19 12.38 -4.42
N VAL A 99 9.22 12.41 -3.49
CA VAL A 99 7.79 12.39 -3.82
C VAL A 99 7.36 13.74 -4.37
N THR A 100 6.94 13.78 -5.63
CA THR A 100 6.42 14.99 -6.29
C THR A 100 4.92 15.15 -6.14
N SER A 101 4.19 14.03 -6.06
CA SER A 101 2.75 14.05 -5.83
C SER A 101 2.24 12.74 -5.23
N LEU A 102 1.17 12.84 -4.43
CA LEU A 102 0.40 11.71 -3.93
C LEU A 102 -1.09 12.02 -4.09
N ALA A 103 -1.78 11.28 -4.95
CA ALA A 103 -3.21 11.43 -5.17
C ALA A 103 -3.97 10.20 -4.69
N LEU A 104 -4.93 10.38 -3.79
CA LEU A 104 -5.98 9.38 -3.57
C LEU A 104 -7.01 9.52 -4.69
N LYS A 105 -7.31 8.42 -5.37
CA LYS A 105 -8.30 8.38 -6.46
C LYS A 105 -9.27 7.23 -6.24
N LYS A 106 -10.39 7.31 -6.95
CA LYS A 106 -11.40 6.27 -7.02
C LYS A 106 -11.62 5.88 -8.46
N GLU A 107 -11.77 4.59 -8.72
CA GLU A 107 -12.11 4.07 -10.04
C GLU A 107 -13.17 2.99 -9.97
N GLU A 108 -13.94 2.90 -11.05
CA GLU A 108 -14.80 1.73 -11.24
C GLU A 108 -13.97 0.56 -11.77
N PRO A 109 -14.08 -0.64 -11.17
CA PRO A 109 -13.40 -1.81 -11.67
C PRO A 109 -13.80 -2.13 -13.12
N GLN A 110 -12.86 -2.03 -14.06
CA GLN A 110 -13.07 -2.42 -15.46
C GLN A 110 -12.85 -3.92 -15.65
N PHE A 111 -13.93 -4.70 -15.57
CA PHE A 111 -13.87 -6.15 -15.74
C PHE A 111 -13.63 -6.54 -17.21
N ARG A 112 -12.53 -7.24 -17.49
CA ARG A 112 -12.34 -7.96 -18.76
C ARG A 112 -13.25 -9.19 -18.82
N ALA A 113 -13.52 -9.71 -20.02
CA ALA A 113 -14.36 -10.90 -20.20
C ALA A 113 -13.92 -12.12 -19.37
N ARG A 114 -12.61 -12.29 -19.16
CA ARG A 114 -12.01 -13.36 -18.34
C ARG A 114 -12.22 -13.17 -16.82
N GLU A 115 -12.69 -12.01 -16.39
CA GLU A 115 -12.94 -11.65 -14.98
C GLU A 115 -14.44 -11.83 -14.62
N PHE A 116 -15.16 -12.67 -15.37
CA PHE A 116 -16.61 -12.93 -15.21
C PHE A 116 -17.02 -13.35 -13.80
N PHE A 117 -16.25 -14.22 -13.14
CA PHE A 117 -16.56 -14.67 -11.80
C PHE A 117 -16.40 -13.56 -10.75
N VAL A 118 -15.42 -12.67 -10.90
CA VAL A 118 -15.26 -11.49 -10.04
C VAL A 118 -16.48 -10.57 -10.19
N ARG A 119 -16.87 -10.31 -11.44
CA ARG A 119 -18.08 -9.55 -11.76
C ARG A 119 -19.34 -10.20 -11.17
N LEU A 120 -19.45 -11.54 -11.21
CA LEU A 120 -20.57 -12.29 -10.64
C LEU A 120 -20.58 -12.21 -9.11
N THR A 121 -19.42 -12.34 -8.46
CA THR A 121 -19.25 -12.21 -7.01
C THR A 121 -19.64 -10.80 -6.55
N MET A 122 -19.17 -9.76 -7.24
CA MET A 122 -19.54 -8.37 -6.92
C MET A 122 -21.03 -8.10 -7.14
N ARG A 123 -21.62 -8.62 -8.22
CA ARG A 123 -23.07 -8.55 -8.46
C ARG A 123 -23.89 -9.26 -7.38
N ARG A 124 -23.50 -10.49 -6.99
CA ARG A 124 -24.18 -11.26 -5.92
C ARG A 124 -24.07 -10.59 -4.55
N GLN A 125 -23.02 -9.81 -4.34
CA GLN A 125 -22.79 -9.04 -3.10
C GLN A 125 -23.50 -7.68 -3.12
N GLY A 126 -24.35 -7.41 -4.12
CA GLY A 126 -25.28 -6.28 -4.13
C GLY A 126 -24.69 -4.94 -4.53
N HIS A 127 -23.39 -4.83 -4.79
CA HIS A 127 -22.75 -3.53 -5.06
C HIS A 127 -21.66 -3.64 -6.14
N ARG A 128 -21.82 -2.87 -7.22
CA ARG A 128 -20.68 -2.37 -8.00
C ARG A 128 -20.07 -1.24 -7.16
N PHE A 129 -19.09 -1.56 -6.33
CA PHE A 129 -18.43 -0.55 -5.49
C PHE A 129 -17.20 0.01 -6.18
N GLN A 130 -16.90 1.29 -5.90
CA GLN A 130 -15.67 1.94 -6.35
C GLN A 130 -14.48 1.41 -5.53
N VAL A 131 -13.32 1.33 -6.17
CA VAL A 131 -12.07 0.98 -5.49
C VAL A 131 -11.21 2.22 -5.35
N TYR A 132 -10.58 2.34 -4.19
CA TYR A 132 -9.72 3.47 -3.85
C TYR A 132 -8.27 3.07 -4.04
N HIS A 133 -7.50 3.92 -4.73
CA HIS A 133 -6.10 3.71 -5.00
C HIS A 133 -5.31 4.99 -4.84
N PHE A 134 -4.02 4.83 -4.57
CA PHE A 134 -3.07 5.92 -4.55
C PHE A 134 -2.26 5.92 -5.84
N GLU A 135 -1.99 7.11 -6.36
CA GLU A 135 -0.97 7.37 -7.37
C GLU A 135 0.10 8.24 -6.73
N MET A 136 1.28 7.67 -6.51
CA MET A 136 2.45 8.35 -5.97
C MET A 136 3.46 8.56 -7.09
N ASN A 137 3.74 9.80 -7.47
CA ASN A 137 4.79 10.10 -8.44
C ASN A 137 6.05 10.52 -7.69
N CYS A 138 7.18 9.97 -8.14
CA CYS A 138 8.48 10.22 -7.54
C CYS A 138 9.49 10.64 -8.62
N LEU A 139 10.39 11.54 -8.26
CA LEU A 139 11.56 11.86 -9.07
C LEU A 139 12.54 10.68 -9.07
N GLN A 140 13.09 10.38 -10.24
CA GLN A 140 14.30 9.57 -10.35
C GLN A 140 15.49 10.47 -10.68
N SER A 141 16.69 9.93 -10.41
CA SER A 141 17.99 10.56 -10.66
C SER A 141 18.20 11.10 -12.09
N SER A 142 17.39 10.66 -13.07
CA SER A 142 17.38 11.13 -14.46
C SER A 142 16.30 12.17 -14.82
N ASN A 143 15.68 12.85 -13.84
CA ASN A 143 14.52 13.75 -14.04
C ASN A 143 13.30 13.08 -14.70
N SER A 144 13.26 11.75 -14.73
CA SER A 144 12.09 10.99 -15.14
C SER A 144 11.20 10.75 -13.92
N GLU A 145 9.93 11.15 -14.00
CA GLU A 145 8.96 10.79 -12.98
C GLU A 145 8.53 9.33 -13.14
N THR A 146 8.53 8.59 -12.04
CA THR A 146 7.96 7.24 -11.97
C THR A 146 6.75 7.25 -11.06
N GLY A 147 5.60 6.82 -11.60
CA GLY A 147 4.36 6.66 -10.86
C GLY A 147 4.21 5.27 -10.28
N ILE A 148 3.96 5.18 -8.97
CA ILE A 148 3.57 3.96 -8.27
C ILE A 148 2.06 4.03 -8.00
N LYS A 149 1.30 3.17 -8.67
CA LYS A 149 -0.11 2.93 -8.35
C LYS A 149 -0.21 1.84 -7.30
N PHE A 150 -0.99 2.04 -6.25
CA PHE A 150 -1.21 1.00 -5.24
C PHE A 150 -2.57 1.09 -4.54
N TYR A 151 -3.07 -0.05 -4.06
CA TYR A 151 -4.34 -0.19 -3.35
C TYR A 151 -4.11 -0.58 -1.90
N MET A 152 -4.81 0.07 -0.98
CA MET A 152 -4.84 -0.33 0.42
C MET A 152 -5.91 -1.38 0.61
N VAL A 153 -5.52 -2.54 1.16
CA VAL A 153 -6.44 -3.67 1.31
C VAL A 153 -6.47 -4.13 2.76
N PRO A 154 -7.64 -4.14 3.42
CA PRO A 154 -7.73 -4.66 4.78
C PRO A 154 -7.42 -6.17 4.80
N LEU A 155 -6.73 -6.61 5.84
CA LEU A 155 -6.57 -8.04 6.12
C LEU A 155 -7.90 -8.68 6.52
N GLY A 156 -8.00 -10.00 6.35
CA GLY A 156 -9.22 -10.76 6.64
C GLY A 156 -9.75 -10.55 8.05
N VAL A 157 -8.84 -10.51 9.04
CA VAL A 157 -9.16 -10.31 10.45
C VAL A 157 -9.84 -8.97 10.75
N TYR A 158 -9.50 -7.91 10.01
CA TYR A 158 -10.13 -6.60 10.16
C TYR A 158 -11.39 -6.45 9.30
N PHE A 159 -11.42 -7.15 8.17
CA PHE A 159 -12.49 -7.04 7.19
C PHE A 159 -13.72 -7.87 7.55
N LYS A 160 -13.55 -9.15 7.93
CA LYS A 160 -14.67 -10.09 8.18
C LYS A 160 -15.66 -9.59 9.23
N PRO A 161 -15.24 -9.11 10.42
CA PRO A 161 -16.18 -8.66 11.45
C PRO A 161 -16.98 -7.43 10.99
N ARG A 162 -16.29 -6.45 10.39
CA ARG A 162 -16.91 -5.19 9.92
C ARG A 162 -17.92 -5.41 8.80
N ARG A 163 -17.75 -6.44 7.98
CA ARG A 163 -18.72 -6.78 6.92
C ARG A 163 -20.07 -7.24 7.42
N GLN A 164 -20.20 -7.58 8.70
CA GLN A 164 -21.51 -7.91 9.30
C GLN A 164 -22.42 -6.68 9.40
N THR A 165 -21.83 -5.47 9.49
CA THR A 165 -22.58 -4.22 9.75
C THR A 165 -22.34 -3.15 8.69
N GLN A 166 -21.28 -3.25 7.89
CA GLN A 166 -20.88 -2.24 6.91
C GLN A 166 -20.76 -2.80 5.48
N THR A 167 -20.98 -1.94 4.49
CA THR A 167 -20.69 -2.28 3.10
C THR A 167 -19.19 -2.40 2.88
N ARG A 168 -18.78 -3.18 1.87
CA ARG A 168 -17.36 -3.28 1.51
C ARG A 168 -16.78 -1.94 1.08
N GLU A 169 -17.55 -1.15 0.33
CA GLU A 169 -17.13 0.16 -0.14
C GLU A 169 -16.76 1.08 1.03
N THR A 170 -17.63 1.14 2.04
CA THR A 170 -17.40 1.90 3.26
C THR A 170 -16.11 1.48 3.95
N ILE A 171 -15.87 0.17 4.10
CA ILE A 171 -14.65 -0.34 4.74
C ILE A 171 -13.40 0.03 3.94
N LEU A 172 -13.44 -0.10 2.60
CA LEU A 172 -12.31 0.23 1.73
C LEU A 172 -12.03 1.74 1.70
N GLN A 173 -13.07 2.58 1.66
CA GLN A 173 -12.96 4.02 1.73
C GLN A 173 -12.32 4.47 3.05
N GLU A 174 -12.78 3.93 4.17
CA GLU A 174 -12.21 4.24 5.49
C GLU A 174 -10.74 3.84 5.57
N TYR A 175 -10.38 2.64 5.08
CA TYR A 175 -8.98 2.21 5.02
C TYR A 175 -8.11 3.14 4.18
N ALA A 176 -8.60 3.55 3.01
CA ALA A 176 -7.88 4.50 2.16
C ALA A 176 -7.75 5.88 2.81
N THR A 177 -8.77 6.34 3.54
CA THR A 177 -8.75 7.61 4.26
C THR A 177 -7.72 7.59 5.39
N VAL A 178 -7.70 6.53 6.20
CA VAL A 178 -6.70 6.33 7.27
C VAL A 178 -5.28 6.29 6.70
N ALA A 179 -5.07 5.61 5.56
CA ALA A 179 -3.78 5.60 4.89
C ALA A 179 -3.36 6.99 4.40
N LEU A 180 -4.29 7.78 3.86
CA LEU A 180 -4.02 9.15 3.45
C LEU A 180 -3.62 10.03 4.64
N GLU A 181 -4.28 9.88 5.79
CA GLU A 181 -3.94 10.62 7.02
C GLU A 181 -2.52 10.28 7.52
N ILE A 182 -2.05 9.05 7.32
CA ILE A 182 -0.66 8.67 7.60
C ILE A 182 0.28 9.47 6.70
N PHE A 183 0.04 9.49 5.38
CA PHE A 183 0.88 10.23 4.44
C PHE A 183 0.85 11.75 4.68
N GLN A 184 -0.28 12.30 5.09
CA GLN A 184 -0.42 13.72 5.45
C GLN A 184 0.47 14.16 6.62
N LYS A 185 0.93 13.22 7.46
CA LYS A 185 1.85 13.50 8.58
C LYS A 185 3.31 13.56 8.16
N VAL A 186 3.66 12.98 7.00
CA VAL A 186 5.07 12.79 6.59
C VAL A 186 5.40 13.44 5.25
N LEU A 187 4.39 13.78 4.45
CA LEU A 187 4.54 14.47 3.17
C LEU A 187 4.03 15.92 3.26
N PRO A 188 4.63 16.87 2.53
CA PRO A 188 4.13 18.25 2.45
C PRO A 188 2.69 18.32 1.92
N ALA A 189 1.84 19.15 2.54
CA ALA A 189 0.44 19.30 2.11
C ALA A 189 0.28 19.68 0.63
N ARG A 190 1.23 20.44 0.07
CA ARG A 190 1.22 20.92 -1.32
C ARG A 190 1.30 19.81 -2.38
N ILE A 191 1.81 18.62 -2.01
CA ILE A 191 1.98 17.51 -2.94
C ILE A 191 0.87 16.46 -2.82
N ILE A 192 -0.07 16.63 -1.88
CA ILE A 192 -1.13 15.66 -1.60
C ILE A 192 -2.46 16.15 -2.18
N SER A 193 -3.14 15.30 -2.96
CA SER A 193 -4.49 15.56 -3.47
C SER A 193 -5.45 14.42 -3.16
N ARG A 194 -6.75 14.75 -3.08
CA ARG A 194 -7.86 13.82 -2.85
C ARG A 194 -8.73 13.67 -4.09
#